data_AF-A0A420VYM1-F1
#
_entry.id   AF-A0A420VYM1-F1
#
_cell.length_a   1.000
_cell.length_b   1.000
_cell.length_c   1.000
_cell.angle_alpha   90.00
_cell.angle_beta   90.00
_cell.angle_gamma   90.00
#
_symmetry.space_group_name_H-M   'P 1'
#
loop_
_entity.id
_entity.type
_entity.pdbx_description
1 polymer ?
#
loop_
_entity_poly.entity_id
_entity_poly.type
_entity_poly.pdbx_seq_one_letter_code
_entity_poly.pdbx_strand_id
1 'polypeptide(L)'
;MFKRKTTARRKLEADGYLPLLWEDDYCQVVIVPLENMAYVLKSIAEIEPLSEVSRTDFGFTEIFEHGEMPITTISKEIREDYLMELLTVFGFERATHIDYNYDKIIDCTTRQTKAFGFSNFTIFFEIEGEFVKHVWLSISERVSLAETSVKKFEHIKSVLYRLGEECEMILVDWNSMELIDLRNRYQINNYLNYFWK
;
A
#
# COMPACT_ATOMS: atom_id res chain seq x y z
N MET A 1 -22.04 12.01 11.07
CA MET A 1 -22.34 11.49 12.42
C MET A 1 -21.08 10.80 12.93
N PHE A 2 -20.34 11.40 13.88
CA PHE A 2 -19.13 10.76 14.43
C PHE A 2 -19.54 9.59 15.34
N LYS A 3 -19.42 8.35 14.85
CA LYS A 3 -19.57 7.15 15.69
C LYS A 3 -18.50 7.22 16.79
N ARG A 4 -18.89 7.21 18.06
CA ARG A 4 -17.95 7.10 19.19
C ARG A 4 -17.18 5.79 19.06
N LYS A 5 -15.84 5.84 19.06
CA LYS A 5 -14.99 4.64 19.09
C LYS A 5 -15.37 3.73 20.27
N THR A 6 -15.47 2.43 20.03
CA THR A 6 -15.77 1.43 21.06
C THR A 6 -14.59 1.28 22.03
N THR A 7 -14.86 0.86 23.27
CA THR A 7 -13.83 0.62 24.30
C THR A 7 -12.80 -0.43 23.87
N ALA A 8 -13.23 -1.46 23.11
CA ALA A 8 -12.36 -2.50 22.58
C ALA A 8 -11.34 -1.95 21.55
N ARG A 9 -11.78 -1.08 20.65
CA ARG A 9 -10.92 -0.41 19.68
C ARG A 9 -9.88 0.48 20.36
N ARG A 10 -10.29 1.29 21.34
CA ARG A 10 -9.35 2.14 22.10
C ARG A 10 -8.29 1.32 22.82
N LYS A 11 -8.65 0.12 23.29
CA LYS A 11 -7.70 -0.80 23.93
C LYS A 11 -6.69 -1.36 22.93
N LEU A 12 -7.14 -1.79 21.74
CA LEU A 12 -6.25 -2.26 20.68
C LEU A 12 -5.31 -1.15 20.16
N GLU A 13 -5.81 0.07 20.00
CA GLU A 13 -4.99 1.25 19.65
C GLU A 13 -3.94 1.58 20.73
N ALA A 14 -4.24 1.30 22.00
CA ALA A 14 -3.31 1.54 23.12
C ALA A 14 -2.31 0.39 23.31
N ASP A 15 -2.70 -0.83 22.96
CA ASP A 15 -1.91 -2.05 23.17
C ASP A 15 -1.01 -2.41 21.97
N GLY A 16 -1.13 -1.73 20.82
CA GLY A 16 -0.24 -1.98 19.68
C GLY A 16 -0.58 -1.27 18.37
N TYR A 17 0.11 -1.68 17.31
CA TYR A 17 -0.08 -1.19 15.94
C TYR A 17 -1.38 -1.75 15.34
N LEU A 18 -2.35 -0.85 15.09
CA LEU A 18 -3.65 -1.15 14.49
C LEU A 18 -3.80 -0.37 13.16
N PRO A 19 -3.39 -0.95 12.01
CA PRO A 19 -3.57 -0.32 10.71
C PRO A 19 -5.04 -0.24 10.33
N LEU A 20 -5.37 0.83 9.62
CA LEU A 20 -6.67 1.08 9.01
C LEU A 20 -6.65 0.62 7.56
N LEU A 21 -7.68 -0.13 7.16
CA LEU A 21 -7.92 -0.52 5.77
C LEU A 21 -9.30 -0.04 5.36
N TRP A 22 -9.36 0.84 4.37
CA TRP A 22 -10.60 1.13 3.66
C TRP A 22 -10.77 0.17 2.48
N GLU A 23 -12.00 -0.24 2.23
CA GLU A 23 -12.33 -1.09 1.08
C GLU A 23 -12.00 -0.39 -0.24
N ASP A 24 -12.32 0.90 -0.35
CA ASP A 24 -12.04 1.70 -1.55
C ASP A 24 -10.54 1.91 -1.79
N ASP A 25 -9.71 1.81 -0.75
CA ASP A 25 -8.24 1.94 -0.85
C ASP A 25 -7.56 0.63 -1.30
N TYR A 26 -8.30 -0.48 -1.39
CA TYR A 26 -7.74 -1.77 -1.76
C TYR A 26 -7.12 -1.70 -3.16
N CYS A 27 -5.80 -1.99 -3.22
CA CYS A 27 -4.99 -1.94 -4.45
C CYS A 27 -5.03 -0.59 -5.21
N GLN A 28 -5.40 0.53 -4.57
CA GLN A 28 -5.26 1.86 -5.17
C GLN A 28 -3.80 2.30 -5.25
N VAL A 29 -3.02 1.98 -4.22
CA VAL A 29 -1.56 2.14 -4.21
C VAL A 29 -0.94 0.74 -4.15
N VAL A 30 -0.58 0.18 -5.30
CA VAL A 30 -0.31 -1.25 -5.47
C VAL A 30 1.12 -1.52 -5.94
N ILE A 31 1.74 -2.58 -5.42
CA ILE A 31 3.05 -3.06 -5.87
C ILE A 31 2.83 -4.29 -6.76
N VAL A 32 3.31 -4.20 -8.00
CA VAL A 32 3.08 -5.21 -9.05
C VAL A 32 4.37 -5.55 -9.80
N PRO A 33 4.43 -6.68 -10.53
CA PRO A 33 5.57 -7.03 -11.37
C PRO A 33 5.98 -5.91 -12.34
N LEU A 34 7.28 -5.68 -12.48
CA LEU A 34 7.89 -4.70 -13.38
C LEU A 34 7.41 -4.84 -14.83
N GLU A 35 7.13 -6.05 -15.27
CA GLU A 35 6.64 -6.38 -16.62
C GLU A 35 5.31 -5.68 -16.96
N ASN A 36 4.54 -5.27 -15.94
CA ASN A 36 3.30 -4.52 -16.15
C ASN A 36 3.53 -3.05 -16.51
N MET A 37 4.77 -2.53 -16.47
CA MET A 37 5.06 -1.11 -16.67
C MET A 37 4.43 -0.53 -17.94
N ALA A 38 4.56 -1.22 -19.08
CA ALA A 38 4.00 -0.74 -20.35
C ALA A 38 2.46 -0.70 -20.33
N TYR A 39 1.83 -1.70 -19.71
CA TYR A 39 0.38 -1.75 -19.53
C TYR A 39 -0.12 -0.63 -18.62
N VAL A 40 0.57 -0.39 -17.50
CA VAL A 40 0.20 0.66 -16.54
C VAL A 40 0.32 2.05 -17.17
N LEU A 41 1.44 2.34 -17.85
CA LEU A 41 1.63 3.63 -18.53
C LEU A 41 0.56 3.87 -19.60
N LYS A 42 0.17 2.82 -20.33
CA LYS A 42 -0.92 2.90 -21.29
C LYS A 42 -2.26 3.19 -20.60
N SER A 43 -2.54 2.48 -19.51
CA SER A 43 -3.79 2.65 -18.75
C SER A 43 -3.91 4.06 -18.17
N ILE A 44 -2.82 4.58 -17.59
CA ILE A 44 -2.75 5.97 -17.11
C ILE A 44 -3.06 6.96 -18.24
N ALA A 45 -2.42 6.79 -19.40
CA ALA A 45 -2.63 7.66 -20.56
C ALA A 45 -4.06 7.62 -21.13
N GLU A 46 -4.79 6.51 -20.93
CA GLU A 46 -6.19 6.36 -21.31
C GLU A 46 -7.13 7.00 -20.27
N ILE A 47 -6.84 6.85 -18.98
CA ILE A 47 -7.69 7.32 -17.88
C ILE A 47 -7.53 8.83 -17.63
N GLU A 48 -6.32 9.36 -17.69
CA GLU A 48 -6.03 10.76 -17.31
C GLU A 48 -6.91 11.77 -18.07
N PRO A 49 -7.03 11.74 -19.41
CA PRO A 49 -7.91 12.67 -20.14
C PRO A 49 -9.39 12.49 -19.79
N LEU A 50 -9.84 11.25 -19.54
CA LEU A 50 -11.23 10.97 -19.18
C LEU A 50 -11.55 11.48 -17.76
N SER A 51 -10.59 11.38 -16.84
CA SER A 51 -10.71 11.91 -15.49
C SER A 51 -10.86 13.44 -15.52
N GLU A 52 -10.12 14.14 -16.37
CA GLU A 52 -10.21 15.60 -16.51
C GLU A 52 -11.57 16.05 -17.03
N VAL A 53 -12.14 15.32 -18.01
CA VAL A 53 -13.44 15.63 -18.62
C VAL A 53 -14.61 15.31 -17.68
N SER A 54 -14.51 14.21 -16.93
CA SER A 54 -15.56 13.78 -15.98
C SER A 54 -15.52 14.52 -14.64
N ARG A 55 -14.47 15.31 -14.38
CA ARG A 55 -14.34 16.07 -13.13
C ARG A 55 -15.30 17.25 -13.08
N THR A 56 -16.07 17.32 -12.01
CA THR A 56 -16.99 18.40 -11.66
C THR A 56 -16.67 18.95 -10.27
N ASP A 57 -17.35 20.02 -9.88
CA ASP A 57 -17.25 20.58 -8.53
C ASP A 57 -17.68 19.60 -7.42
N PHE A 58 -18.39 18.53 -7.77
CA PHE A 58 -18.89 17.50 -6.84
C PHE A 58 -18.14 16.16 -6.95
N GLY A 59 -17.00 16.12 -7.65
CA GLY A 59 -16.25 14.90 -7.92
C GLY A 59 -16.38 14.44 -9.38
N PHE A 60 -16.23 13.16 -9.64
CA PHE A 60 -16.25 12.61 -11.00
C PHE A 60 -17.65 12.10 -11.40
N THR A 61 -18.06 12.33 -12.65
CA THR A 61 -19.33 11.83 -13.20
C THR A 61 -19.24 10.41 -13.72
N GLU A 62 -18.04 9.89 -13.89
CA GLU A 62 -17.76 8.55 -14.41
C GLU A 62 -16.88 7.77 -13.44
N ILE A 63 -17.04 6.45 -13.46
CA ILE A 63 -16.19 5.51 -12.72
C ILE A 63 -15.27 4.87 -13.75
N PHE A 64 -13.97 4.92 -13.49
CA PHE A 64 -12.96 4.26 -14.30
C PHE A 64 -12.42 3.07 -13.52
N GLU A 65 -12.60 1.88 -14.07
CA GLU A 65 -12.00 0.66 -13.57
C GLU A 65 -10.75 0.37 -14.39
N HIS A 66 -9.60 0.18 -13.74
CA HIS A 66 -8.46 -0.41 -14.42
C HIS A 66 -8.68 -1.93 -14.51
N GLY A 67 -8.33 -2.53 -15.65
CA GLY A 67 -8.39 -3.97 -15.81
C GLY A 67 -7.40 -4.70 -14.90
N GLU A 68 -7.50 -6.03 -14.86
CA GLU A 68 -6.51 -6.88 -14.20
C GLU A 68 -5.11 -6.67 -14.80
N MET A 69 -4.08 -6.75 -13.96
CA MET A 69 -2.69 -6.69 -14.41
C MET A 69 -2.39 -7.91 -15.30
N PRO A 70 -1.79 -7.73 -16.49
CA PRO A 70 -1.43 -8.85 -17.37
C PRO A 70 -0.51 -9.88 -16.71
N ILE A 71 0.40 -9.43 -15.86
CA ILE A 71 1.31 -10.26 -15.08
C ILE A 71 0.94 -10.15 -13.60
N THR A 72 0.51 -11.26 -13.02
CA THR A 72 0.07 -11.35 -11.62
C THR A 72 1.26 -11.37 -10.65
N THR A 73 1.16 -10.78 -9.46
CA THR A 73 2.24 -10.85 -8.45
C THR A 73 2.60 -12.28 -8.05
N ILE A 74 1.63 -13.20 -8.02
CA ILE A 74 1.89 -14.61 -7.69
C ILE A 74 2.88 -15.28 -8.65
N SER A 75 3.00 -14.82 -9.90
CA SER A 75 3.97 -15.37 -10.87
C SER A 75 5.42 -15.00 -10.56
N LYS A 76 5.66 -14.07 -9.62
CA LYS A 76 7.00 -13.79 -9.09
C LYS A 76 7.41 -14.77 -7.99
N GLU A 77 6.51 -15.66 -7.56
CA GLU A 77 6.77 -16.71 -6.56
C GLU A 77 7.42 -16.16 -5.27
N ILE A 78 7.09 -14.93 -4.89
CA ILE A 78 7.57 -14.30 -3.65
C ILE A 78 6.94 -15.07 -2.49
N ARG A 79 7.76 -15.74 -1.68
CA ARG A 79 7.27 -16.52 -0.53
C ARG A 79 6.88 -15.62 0.64
N GLU A 80 5.84 -16.03 1.37
CA GLU A 80 5.34 -15.32 2.56
C GLU A 80 6.45 -15.12 3.60
N ASP A 81 7.23 -16.17 3.87
CA ASP A 81 8.29 -16.17 4.88
C ASP A 81 9.38 -15.15 4.55
N TYR A 82 9.81 -15.08 3.29
CA TYR A 82 10.75 -14.08 2.80
C TYR A 82 10.23 -12.65 3.00
N LEU A 83 8.99 -12.34 2.57
CA LEU A 83 8.47 -10.98 2.67
C LEU A 83 8.28 -10.56 4.13
N MET A 84 7.79 -11.47 4.98
CA MET A 84 7.67 -11.23 6.42
C MET A 84 9.02 -10.99 7.08
N GLU A 85 10.05 -11.77 6.74
CA GLU A 85 11.40 -11.59 7.25
C GLU A 85 11.99 -10.25 6.81
N LEU A 86 11.87 -9.90 5.52
CA LEU A 86 12.33 -8.63 4.98
C LEU A 86 11.74 -7.45 5.77
N LEU A 87 10.43 -7.44 5.95
CA LEU A 87 9.71 -6.38 6.68
C LEU A 87 10.15 -6.31 8.16
N THR A 88 10.28 -7.46 8.81
CA THR A 88 10.68 -7.56 10.21
C THR A 88 12.13 -7.08 10.43
N VAL A 89 13.05 -7.42 9.52
CA VAL A 89 14.46 -6.97 9.57
C VAL A 89 14.55 -5.45 9.47
N PHE A 90 13.69 -4.82 8.68
CA PHE A 90 13.55 -3.36 8.60
C PHE A 90 12.64 -2.78 9.71
N GLY A 91 12.32 -3.56 10.73
CA GLY A 91 11.62 -3.09 11.94
C GLY A 91 10.17 -2.70 11.72
N PHE A 92 9.53 -3.17 10.66
CA PHE A 92 8.09 -2.99 10.47
C PHE A 92 7.34 -3.81 11.52
N GLU A 93 6.35 -3.19 12.16
CA GLU A 93 5.55 -3.83 13.19
C GLU A 93 4.50 -4.71 12.52
N ARG A 94 4.43 -5.99 12.88
CA ARG A 94 3.38 -6.89 12.42
C ARG A 94 2.08 -6.57 13.14
N ALA A 95 1.03 -6.26 12.39
CA ALA A 95 -0.31 -6.13 12.95
C ALA A 95 -0.89 -7.50 13.32
N THR A 96 -1.62 -7.54 14.44
CA THR A 96 -2.46 -8.70 14.81
C THR A 96 -3.90 -8.50 14.38
N HIS A 97 -4.30 -7.24 14.22
CA HIS A 97 -5.65 -6.85 13.84
C HIS A 97 -5.60 -5.72 12.80
N ILE A 98 -6.63 -5.62 11.99
CA ILE A 98 -6.87 -4.53 11.03
C ILE A 98 -8.19 -3.87 11.40
N ASP A 99 -8.21 -2.54 11.41
CA ASP A 99 -9.43 -1.75 11.50
C ASP A 99 -10.00 -1.56 10.10
N TYR A 100 -11.08 -2.26 9.79
CA TYR A 100 -11.69 -2.26 8.47
C TYR A 100 -12.86 -1.26 8.41
N ASN A 101 -12.76 -0.26 7.52
CA ASN A 101 -13.77 0.78 7.28
C ASN A 101 -14.24 1.54 8.54
N TYR A 102 -13.41 1.63 9.59
CA TYR A 102 -13.80 2.14 10.92
C TYR A 102 -14.96 1.40 11.61
N ASP A 103 -15.45 0.30 11.05
CA ASP A 103 -16.67 -0.38 11.50
C ASP A 103 -16.39 -1.74 12.11
N LYS A 104 -15.35 -2.43 11.63
CA LYS A 104 -15.05 -3.83 12.00
C LYS A 104 -13.57 -4.02 12.32
N ILE A 105 -13.28 -4.71 13.42
CA ILE A 105 -11.93 -5.19 13.70
C ILE A 105 -11.77 -6.61 13.16
N ILE A 106 -10.74 -6.85 12.36
CA ILE A 106 -10.44 -8.13 11.72
C ILE A 106 -9.13 -8.67 12.30
N ASP A 107 -9.15 -9.89 12.84
CA ASP A 107 -7.93 -10.63 13.19
C ASP A 107 -7.19 -11.05 11.91
N CYS A 108 -5.94 -10.64 11.76
CA CYS A 108 -5.08 -10.95 10.60
C CYS A 108 -3.90 -11.89 10.93
N THR A 109 -3.89 -12.50 12.13
CA THR A 109 -2.81 -13.42 12.55
C THR A 109 -2.78 -14.69 11.70
N THR A 110 -3.96 -15.29 11.49
CA THR A 110 -4.16 -16.58 10.79
C THR A 110 -4.80 -16.44 9.41
N ARG A 111 -5.13 -15.22 8.98
CA ARG A 111 -5.77 -14.95 7.68
C ARG A 111 -4.74 -14.81 6.56
N GLN A 112 -5.23 -14.84 5.32
CA GLN A 112 -4.42 -14.62 4.11
C GLN A 112 -3.88 -13.19 4.02
N THR A 113 -4.67 -12.20 4.45
CA THR A 113 -4.22 -10.81 4.50
C THR A 113 -3.33 -10.57 5.71
N LYS A 114 -2.14 -10.02 5.49
CA LYS A 114 -1.18 -9.58 6.51
C LYS A 114 -0.98 -8.07 6.41
N ALA A 115 -0.57 -7.45 7.50
CA ALA A 115 -0.26 -6.03 7.54
C ALA A 115 0.99 -5.77 8.39
N PHE A 116 1.90 -4.97 7.85
CA PHE A 116 3.17 -4.60 8.46
C PHE A 116 3.43 -3.12 8.25
N GLY A 117 3.90 -2.42 9.28
CA GLY A 117 4.15 -1.01 9.11
C GLY A 117 4.40 -0.21 10.36
N PHE A 118 4.08 1.06 10.22
CA PHE A 118 4.14 2.10 11.21
C PHE A 118 2.81 2.84 11.20
N SER A 119 2.61 3.76 12.16
CA SER A 119 1.37 4.53 12.31
C SER A 119 0.89 5.25 11.04
N ASN A 120 1.77 5.54 10.09
CA ASN A 120 1.48 6.32 8.88
C ASN A 120 1.84 5.65 7.56
N PHE A 121 2.36 4.42 7.61
CA PHE A 121 2.73 3.66 6.42
C PHE A 121 2.51 2.20 6.71
N THR A 122 1.65 1.56 5.93
CA THR A 122 1.32 0.14 6.05
C THR A 122 1.54 -0.54 4.72
N ILE A 123 2.29 -1.63 4.73
CA ILE A 123 2.31 -2.62 3.65
C ILE A 123 1.31 -3.69 4.02
N PHE A 124 0.28 -3.81 3.21
CA PHE A 124 -0.62 -4.94 3.21
C PHE A 124 -0.19 -5.92 2.14
N PHE A 125 -0.37 -7.21 2.41
CA PHE A 125 -0.26 -8.22 1.38
C PHE A 125 -1.18 -9.39 1.64
N GLU A 126 -1.59 -10.05 0.57
CA GLU A 126 -2.37 -11.28 0.61
C GLU A 126 -1.53 -12.43 0.09
N ILE A 127 -1.78 -13.62 0.63
CA ILE A 127 -1.11 -14.86 0.22
C ILE A 127 -2.10 -15.83 -0.40
N GLU A 128 -1.61 -16.64 -1.33
CA GLU A 128 -2.28 -17.82 -1.87
C GLU A 128 -1.32 -19.01 -1.75
N GLY A 129 -1.65 -19.96 -0.88
CA GLY A 129 -0.69 -20.99 -0.47
C GLY A 129 0.47 -20.36 0.30
N GLU A 130 1.70 -20.56 -0.18
CA GLU A 130 2.91 -19.96 0.39
C GLU A 130 3.39 -18.70 -0.33
N PHE A 131 2.71 -18.30 -1.42
CA PHE A 131 3.15 -17.20 -2.28
C PHE A 131 2.31 -15.94 -2.09
N VAL A 132 2.94 -14.79 -2.28
CA VAL A 132 2.30 -13.48 -2.22
C VAL A 132 1.47 -13.26 -3.48
N LYS A 133 0.18 -12.98 -3.28
CA LYS A 133 -0.82 -12.77 -4.32
C LYS A 133 -1.03 -11.29 -4.65
N HIS A 134 -1.13 -10.44 -3.65
CA HIS A 134 -1.30 -8.99 -3.79
C HIS A 134 -0.45 -8.26 -2.76
N VAL A 135 0.07 -7.09 -3.12
CA VAL A 135 0.79 -6.19 -2.21
C VAL A 135 0.30 -4.77 -2.47
N TRP A 136 -0.14 -4.07 -1.45
CA TRP A 136 -0.59 -2.69 -1.56
C TRP A 136 -0.22 -1.88 -0.33
N LEU A 137 -0.24 -0.57 -0.47
CA LEU A 137 0.18 0.39 0.54
C LEU A 137 -1.03 1.18 1.04
N SER A 138 -0.99 1.53 2.33
CA SER A 138 -1.73 2.67 2.86
C SER A 138 -0.72 3.67 3.40
N ILE A 139 -0.74 4.88 2.86
CA ILE A 139 0.14 5.98 3.25
C ILE A 139 -0.76 7.08 3.82
N SER A 140 -0.53 7.47 5.06
CA SER A 140 -1.31 8.53 5.70
C SER A 140 -0.63 9.88 5.48
N GLU A 141 -1.27 10.76 4.71
CA GLU A 141 -0.89 12.17 4.52
C GLU A 141 -1.03 13.03 5.79
N ARG A 142 -1.83 12.56 6.76
CA ARG A 142 -2.19 13.33 7.97
C ARG A 142 -1.09 13.36 9.04
N VAL A 143 -0.02 12.61 8.82
CA VAL A 143 1.06 12.42 9.79
C VAL A 143 2.31 13.07 9.20
N SER A 144 2.75 14.17 9.81
CA SER A 144 3.93 14.91 9.33
C SER A 144 5.21 14.05 9.38
N LEU A 145 6.24 14.41 8.61
CA LEU A 145 7.58 13.79 8.72
C LEU A 145 8.12 13.87 10.16
N ALA A 146 7.71 14.85 10.96
CA ALA A 146 8.14 14.95 12.37
C ALA A 146 7.65 13.77 13.24
N GLU A 147 6.54 13.13 12.85
CA GLU A 147 6.00 11.94 13.51
C GLU A 147 6.60 10.64 12.94
N THR A 148 7.22 10.69 11.75
CA THR A 148 8.00 9.60 11.17
C THR A 148 9.47 9.80 11.46
N SER A 149 10.05 9.02 12.38
CA SER A 149 11.50 9.13 12.60
C SER A 149 12.27 8.93 11.29
N VAL A 150 13.34 9.70 11.09
CA VAL A 150 14.22 9.60 9.90
C VAL A 150 14.61 8.13 9.64
N LYS A 151 14.82 7.36 10.71
CA LYS A 151 15.10 5.92 10.63
C LYS A 151 13.96 5.13 9.98
N LYS A 152 12.70 5.34 10.39
CA LYS A 152 11.53 4.67 9.79
C LYS A 152 11.39 5.03 8.31
N PHE A 153 11.61 6.31 7.96
CA PHE A 153 11.59 6.75 6.57
C PHE A 153 12.65 6.05 5.71
N GLU A 154 13.90 5.93 6.20
CA GLU A 154 14.95 5.17 5.51
C GLU A 154 14.62 3.67 5.39
N HIS A 155 13.98 3.08 6.40
CA HIS A 155 13.54 1.69 6.34
C HIS A 155 12.47 1.46 5.28
N ILE A 156 11.50 2.38 5.14
CA ILE A 156 10.48 2.34 4.08
C ILE A 156 11.13 2.37 2.71
N LYS A 157 12.02 3.35 2.47
CA LYS A 157 12.77 3.44 1.21
C LYS A 157 13.57 2.17 0.92
N SER A 158 14.18 1.59 1.95
CA SER A 158 15.00 0.39 1.82
C SER A 158 14.17 -0.84 1.46
N VAL A 159 13.02 -1.06 2.10
CA VAL A 159 12.09 -2.16 1.77
C VAL A 159 11.58 -2.01 0.35
N LEU A 160 11.09 -0.83 -0.03
CA LEU A 160 10.59 -0.59 -1.39
C LEU A 160 11.69 -0.86 -2.43
N TYR A 161 12.90 -0.36 -2.19
CA TYR A 161 14.03 -0.63 -3.09
C TYR A 161 14.39 -2.11 -3.18
N ARG A 162 14.35 -2.85 -2.06
CA ARG A 162 14.62 -4.29 -2.03
C ARG A 162 13.59 -5.07 -2.84
N LEU A 163 12.31 -4.71 -2.75
CA LEU A 163 11.27 -5.30 -3.61
C LEU A 163 11.52 -5.02 -5.10
N GLY A 164 12.00 -3.82 -5.44
CA GLY A 164 12.40 -3.50 -6.81
C GLY A 164 13.57 -4.34 -7.32
N GLU A 165 14.64 -4.45 -6.53
CA GLU A 165 15.88 -5.13 -6.95
C GLU A 165 15.80 -6.65 -6.91
N GLU A 166 15.19 -7.21 -5.86
CA GLU A 166 15.20 -8.65 -5.61
C GLU A 166 13.97 -9.35 -6.20
N CYS A 167 12.84 -8.63 -6.33
CA CYS A 167 11.59 -9.19 -6.82
C CYS A 167 11.13 -8.58 -8.16
N GLU A 168 11.88 -7.61 -8.70
CA GLU A 168 11.56 -6.91 -9.95
C GLU A 168 10.15 -6.31 -9.93
N MET A 169 9.89 -5.45 -8.97
CA MET A 169 8.58 -4.84 -8.74
C MET A 169 8.55 -3.35 -9.10
N ILE A 170 7.37 -2.85 -9.40
CA ILE A 170 7.04 -1.42 -9.54
C ILE A 170 5.93 -1.06 -8.54
N LEU A 171 5.86 0.21 -8.18
CA LEU A 171 4.74 0.77 -7.42
C LEU A 171 3.88 1.60 -8.36
N VAL A 172 2.57 1.43 -8.26
CA VAL A 172 1.57 2.17 -9.02
C VAL A 172 0.64 2.84 -8.03
N ASP A 173 0.50 4.16 -8.15
CA ASP A 173 -0.48 4.94 -7.40
C ASP A 173 -1.56 5.41 -8.35
N TRP A 174 -2.71 4.75 -8.31
CA TRP A 174 -3.85 5.09 -9.14
C TRP A 174 -4.55 6.38 -8.69
N ASN A 175 -4.34 6.85 -7.46
CA ASN A 175 -4.90 8.10 -7.00
C ASN A 175 -4.19 9.30 -7.63
N SER A 176 -2.86 9.22 -7.78
CA SER A 176 -2.04 10.25 -8.42
C SER A 176 -1.69 9.95 -9.88
N MET A 177 -2.11 8.79 -10.40
CA MET A 177 -1.75 8.29 -11.74
C MET A 177 -0.23 8.21 -11.95
N GLU A 178 0.50 7.79 -10.91
CA GLU A 178 1.96 7.70 -10.92
C GLU A 178 2.45 6.25 -11.00
N LEU A 179 3.55 6.05 -11.75
CA LEU A 179 4.32 4.82 -11.77
C LEU A 179 5.73 5.08 -11.27
N ILE A 180 6.17 4.24 -10.33
CA ILE A 180 7.46 4.33 -9.67
C ILE A 180 8.22 3.03 -9.91
N ASP A 181 9.36 3.10 -10.61
CA ASP A 181 10.31 1.98 -10.68
C ASP A 181 10.98 1.82 -9.32
N LEU A 182 10.71 0.71 -8.64
CA LEU A 182 11.25 0.48 -7.30
C LEU A 182 12.76 0.19 -7.32
N ARG A 183 13.38 -0.06 -8.47
CA ARG A 183 14.86 -0.10 -8.60
C ARG A 183 15.46 1.31 -8.65
N ASN A 184 14.63 2.34 -8.77
CA ASN A 184 15.06 3.73 -8.83
C ASN A 184 14.85 4.44 -7.49
N ARG A 185 15.92 4.50 -6.68
CA ARG A 185 15.93 5.19 -5.38
C ARG A 185 15.49 6.64 -5.47
N TYR A 186 15.78 7.33 -6.58
CA TYR A 186 15.40 8.72 -6.76
C TYR A 186 13.88 8.85 -6.94
N GLN A 187 13.25 7.97 -7.74
CA GLN A 187 11.79 7.97 -7.89
C GLN A 187 11.09 7.61 -6.57
N ILE A 188 11.56 6.58 -5.84
CA ILE A 188 11.04 6.24 -4.51
C ILE A 188 11.11 7.46 -3.57
N ASN A 189 12.26 8.12 -3.52
CA ASN A 189 12.47 9.26 -2.64
C ASN A 189 11.56 10.44 -3.01
N ASN A 190 11.40 10.73 -4.30
CA ASN A 190 10.51 11.80 -4.75
C ASN A 190 9.06 11.52 -4.39
N TYR A 191 8.58 10.30 -4.67
CA TYR A 191 7.22 9.88 -4.36
C TYR A 191 6.92 9.97 -2.86
N LEU A 192 7.76 9.38 -2.00
CA LEU A 192 7.52 9.41 -0.55
C LEU A 192 7.65 10.81 0.06
N ASN A 193 8.52 11.67 -0.47
CA ASN A 193 8.64 13.05 0.00
C ASN A 193 7.39 13.90 -0.33
N TYR A 194 6.54 13.48 -1.27
CA TYR A 194 5.26 14.15 -1.52
C TYR A 194 4.32 14.07 -0.31
N PHE A 195 4.24 12.89 0.32
CA PHE A 195 3.32 12.62 1.43
C PHE A 195 3.72 13.23 2.76
N TRP A 196 5.01 13.47 2.97
CA TRP A 196 5.54 13.87 4.27
C TRP A 196 6.33 15.18 4.23
N LYS A 197 5.97 16.14 3.38
CA LYS A 197 6.66 17.45 3.35
C LYS A 197 6.76 18.13 4.73
#